data_AF-A0A317C7N3-F1
#
_entry.id   AF-A0A317C7N3-F1
#
_cell.length_a   1.000
_cell.length_b   1.000
_cell.length_c   1.000
_cell.angle_alpha   90.00
_cell.angle_beta   90.00
_cell.angle_gamma   90.00
#
_symmetry.space_group_name_H-M   'P 1'
#
loop_
_entity.id
_entity.type
_entity.pdbx_description
1 polymer ?
#
loop_
_entity_poly.entity_id
_entity_poly.type
_entity_poly.pdbx_seq_one_letter_code
_entity_poly.pdbx_strand_id
1 'polypeptide(L)' 'MMYVLDTNTLIYFFKGMGNVKHNLLQISPQDLAVPSVVVYELEYGLAKSNAPQKRRTQIGELL' A
#
# COMPACT_ATOMS: atom_id res chain seq x y z
N MET A 1 -16.71 -6.08 7.63
CA MET A 1 -16.90 -4.61 7.56
C MET A 1 -15.78 -4.12 6.65
N MET A 2 -16.10 -3.42 5.56
CA MET A 2 -15.08 -3.09 4.56
C MET A 2 -14.24 -1.88 4.99
N TYR A 3 -12.92 -2.03 4.96
CA TYR A 3 -11.93 -0.98 5.18
C TYR A 3 -11.33 -0.58 3.84
N VAL A 4 -11.40 0.71 3.53
CA VAL A 4 -10.83 1.28 2.31
C VAL A 4 -9.55 2.03 2.67
N LEU A 5 -8.43 1.59 2.13
CA LEU A 5 -7.10 2.08 2.52
C LEU A 5 -6.73 3.35 1.75
N ASP A 6 -6.13 4.31 2.45
CA ASP A 6 -5.54 5.50 1.85
C ASP A 6 -4.05 5.31 1.54
N THR A 7 -3.47 6.28 0.83
CA THR A 7 -2.07 6.25 0.41
C THR A 7 -1.10 6.23 1.59
N ASN A 8 -1.40 6.99 2.66
CA ASN A 8 -0.54 7.04 3.84
C ASN A 8 -0.50 5.72 4.59
N THR A 9 -1.64 5.04 4.72
CA THR A 9 -1.71 3.72 5.35
C THR A 9 -0.81 2.73 4.63
N LEU A 10 -0.87 2.69 3.29
CA LEU A 10 -0.01 1.82 2.49
C LEU A 10 1.47 2.22 2.60
N ILE A 11 1.79 3.52 2.58
CA ILE A 11 3.17 4.01 2.81
C ILE A 11 3.69 3.56 4.17
N TYR A 12 2.88 3.63 5.23
CA TYR A 12 3.27 3.25 6.58
C TYR A 12 3.43 1.74 6.70
N PHE A 13 2.57 0.96 6.05
CA PHE A 13 2.70 -0.49 5.93
C PHE A 13 4.06 -0.88 5.32
N PHE A 14 4.40 -0.30 4.16
CA PHE A 14 5.67 -0.62 3.48
C PHE A 14 6.91 -0.11 4.21
N LYS A 15 6.82 1.04 4.89
CA LYS A 15 7.91 1.57 5.72
C LYS A 15 8.02 0.90 7.09
N GLY A 16 7.08 0.03 7.46
CA GLY A 16 7.03 -0.59 8.79
C GLY A 16 6.89 0.44 9.92
N MET A 17 6.16 1.54 9.68
CA MET A 17 5.98 2.61 10.67
C MET A 17 4.68 2.44 11.45
N GLY A 18 4.77 2.64 12.76
CA GLY A 18 3.64 2.44 13.68
C GLY A 18 3.14 0.99 13.69
N ASN A 19 1.92 0.80 14.18
CA ASN A 19 1.29 -0.54 14.28
C ASN A 19 0.48 -0.91 13.03
N VAL A 20 0.62 -0.17 11.92
CA VAL A 20 -0.21 -0.34 10.71
C VAL A 20 -0.09 -1.76 10.14
N LYS A 21 1.14 -2.28 10.01
CA LYS A 21 1.36 -3.64 9.51
C LYS A 21 0.72 -4.70 10.40
N HIS A 22 0.86 -4.57 11.72
CA HIS A 22 0.25 -5.50 12.66
C HIS A 22 -1.29 -5.48 12.54
N ASN A 23 -1.88 -4.28 12.55
CA ASN A 23 -3.33 -4.10 12.49
C ASN A 23 -3.92 -4.61 11.18
N LEU A 24 -3.32 -4.29 10.03
CA LEU A 24 -3.82 -4.73 8.72
C LEU A 24 -3.76 -6.25 8.56
N LEU A 25 -2.73 -6.91 9.10
CA LEU A 25 -2.61 -8.37 9.05
C LEU A 25 -3.64 -9.11 9.94
N GLN A 26 -4.35 -8.41 10.82
CA GLN A 26 -5.48 -8.99 11.58
C GLN A 26 -6.82 -8.86 10.84
N ILE A 27 -6.88 -8.08 9.75
CA ILE A 27 -8.09 -7.89 8.95
C ILE A 27 -8.09 -8.89 7.81
N SER A 28 -9.22 -9.53 7.56
CA SER A 28 -9.36 -10.44 6.43
C SER A 28 -9.14 -9.71 5.10
N PRO A 29 -8.40 -10.27 4.13
CA PRO A 29 -8.15 -9.62 2.84
C PRO A 29 -9.43 -9.23 2.08
N GLN A 30 -10.50 -10.02 2.19
CA GLN A 30 -11.81 -9.73 1.59
C GLN A 30 -12.50 -8.49 2.19
N ASP A 31 -12.10 -8.08 3.40
CA ASP A 31 -12.59 -6.87 4.07
C ASP A 31 -11.68 -5.65 3.80
N LEU A 32 -10.63 -5.80 2.98
CA LEU A 32 -9.71 -4.73 2.60
C LEU A 32 -9.94 -4.33 1.14
N ALA A 33 -10.00 -3.03 0.88
CA ALA A 33 -10.08 -2.47 -0.46
C ALA A 33 -9.06 -1.34 -0.64
N VAL A 34 -8.49 -1.24 -1.84
CA VAL A 34 -7.60 -0.14 -2.23
C VAL A 34 -8.25 0.59 -3.41
N PRO A 35 -8.56 1.90 -3.29
CA PRO A 35 -9.08 2.69 -4.40
C PRO A 35 -8.08 2.76 -5.56
N SER A 36 -8.57 2.76 -6.80
CA SER A 36 -7.72 2.91 -7.99
C SER A 36 -6.93 4.22 -8.00
N VAL A 37 -7.48 5.30 -7.44
CA VAL A 37 -6.76 6.58 -7.28
C VAL A 37 -5.54 6.44 -6.36
N VAL A 38 -5.64 5.64 -5.30
CA VAL A 38 -4.53 5.38 -4.37
C VAL A 38 -3.44 4.56 -5.07
N VAL A 39 -3.83 3.59 -5.90
CA VAL A 39 -2.88 2.85 -6.75
C VAL A 39 -2.11 3.80 -7.67
N TYR A 40 -2.80 4.73 -8.34
CA TYR A 40 -2.16 5.73 -9.19
C TYR A 40 -1.17 6.62 -8.43
N GLU A 41 -1.54 7.11 -7.24
CA GLU A 41 -0.66 7.93 -6.41
C GLU A 41 0.61 7.19 -6.00
N LEU A 42 0.49 5.91 -5.65
CA LEU A 42 1.63 5.06 -5.32
C LEU A 42 2.54 4.89 -6.54
N GLU A 43 2.00 4.51 -7.70
CA GLU A 43 2.78 4.37 -8.94
C GLU A 43 3.50 5.65 -9.34
N TYR A 44 2.81 6.79 -9.27
CA TYR A 44 3.38 8.11 -9.54
C TYR A 44 4.50 8.46 -8.55
N GLY A 45 4.26 8.24 -7.25
CA GLY A 45 5.26 8.45 -6.20
C GLY A 45 6.48 7.55 -6.35
N LEU A 46 6.30 6.30 -6.80
CA LEU A 46 7.39 5.38 -7.12
C LEU A 46 8.23 5.89 -8.28
N ALA A 47 7.58 6.29 -9.38
CA ALA A 47 8.24 6.77 -10.59
C ALA A 47 9.09 8.03 -10.32
N LYS A 48 8.66 8.89 -9.39
CA LYS A 48 9.40 10.08 -8.96
C LYS A 48 10.58 9.78 -8.03
N SER A 49 10.66 8.58 -7.44
CA SER A 49 11.67 8.26 -6.43
C SER A 49 12.96 7.66 -7.03
N ASN A 50 14.12 8.05 -6.49
CA ASN A 50 15.48 7.72 -6.98
C ASN A 50 15.88 6.22 -6.95
N ALA A 51 14.97 5.29 -6.67
CA ALA A 51 15.23 3.84 -6.69
C ALA A 51 13.98 3.05 -7.16
N PRO A 52 13.66 3.03 -8.47
CA PRO A 52 12.39 2.53 -9.00
C PRO A 52 12.27 0.99 -8.98
N GLN A 53 13.38 0.28 -9.17
CA GLN A 53 13.37 -1.18 -9.40
C GLN A 53 12.89 -2.01 -8.20
N LYS A 54 13.36 -1.72 -6.97
CA LYS A 54 12.98 -2.52 -5.79
C LYS A 54 11.51 -2.35 -5.37
N ARG A 55 10.90 -1.20 -5.69
CA ARG A 55 9.56 -0.85 -5.22
C ARG A 55 8.45 -1.24 -6.21
N ARG A 56 8.76 -1.38 -7.51
CA ARG A 56 7.81 -1.92 -8.51
C ARG A 56 7.42 -3.38 -8.24
N THR A 57 8.35 -4.21 -7.79
CA THR A 57 8.08 -5.62 -7.47
C THR A 57 7.03 -5.76 -6.36
N GLN A 58 7.02 -4.85 -5.38
CA GLN A 58 6.06 -4.86 -4.26
C GLN A 58 4.64 -4.45 -4.65
N ILE A 59 4.47 -3.61 -5.69
CA ILE A 59 3.14 -3.27 -6.21
C ILE A 59 2.61 -4.38 -7.12
N GLY A 60 3.48 -5.03 -7.89
CA GLY A 60 3.09 -6.17 -8.73
C GLY A 60 2.56 -7.38 -7.93
N GLU A 61 2.89 -7.50 -6.64
CA GLU A 61 2.33 -8.51 -5.75
C GLU A 61 0.96 -8.12 -5.16
N LEU A 62 0.53 -6.86 -5.34
CA LEU A 62 -0.71 -6.30 -4.78
C LEU A 62 -1.87 -6.29 -5.79
N LEU A 63 -1.57 -6.40 -7.09
CA LEU A 63 -2.51 -6.53 -8.21
C LEU A 63 -2.66 -8.01 -8.60
#